data_AF-A0A957XKM3-F1
#
_entry.id   AF-A0A957XKM3-F1
#
_cell.length_a   1.000
_cell.length_b   1.000
_cell.length_c   1.000
_cell.angle_alpha   90.00
_cell.angle_beta   90.00
_cell.angle_gamma   90.00
#
_symmetry.space_group_name_H-M   'P 1'
#
loop_
_entity.id
_entity.type
_entity.pdbx_description
1 polymer ?
#
loop_
_entity_poly.entity_id
_entity_poly.type
_entity_poly.pdbx_seq_one_letter_code
_entity_poly.pdbx_strand_id
1 'polypeptide(L)'
;MTTPSPTYKSITNWGAILWRERRFCGDNDYAKQLRRIYWSEPASWFYGLTLRRKGRPYAAEVEAALRSACAAHQGIRYYWQPRLDRLDQAKERATPLRKVIADLQDAHWLERFVARHILLCRGGEAINSLSILAQTASPTEQELAIWLILSIGAETQDRLAQDADHLLCSRCFVFCRPLESVLPNRGPVIYYGCGSCGQSIAFYPWPLGGVVAVLDKRPQPESVQTPNQIRVNWMALRRLFDFDQVEIIDATDEDVERFVIQVGNDTDEARSERYSDMVCSIAAGCKLSPNTMRILEDTFGKVEVKTLVE
;
A
#
# COMPACT_ATOMS: atom_id res chain seq x y z
N MET A 1 -6.55 -5.17 13.63
CA MET A 1 -7.60 -4.52 12.83
C MET A 1 -7.61 -5.17 11.46
N THR A 2 -8.67 -5.89 11.10
CA THR A 2 -8.89 -6.34 9.73
C THR A 2 -9.23 -5.10 8.90
N THR A 3 -8.41 -4.76 7.92
CA THR A 3 -8.81 -3.78 6.90
C THR A 3 -10.13 -4.28 6.30
N PRO A 4 -11.18 -3.46 6.27
CA PRO A 4 -12.45 -3.88 5.68
C PRO A 4 -12.17 -4.35 4.25
N SER A 5 -12.67 -5.53 3.90
CA SER A 5 -12.58 -6.02 2.52
C SER A 5 -13.07 -4.91 1.59
N PRO A 6 -12.35 -4.61 0.49
CA PRO A 6 -12.72 -3.52 -0.40
C PRO A 6 -14.17 -3.70 -0.82
N THR A 7 -15.02 -2.72 -0.47
CA THR A 7 -16.42 -2.71 -0.87
C THR A 7 -16.48 -2.38 -2.35
N TYR A 8 -16.49 -3.41 -3.18
CA TYR A 8 -16.63 -3.24 -4.62
C TYR A 8 -17.98 -2.57 -4.91
N LYS A 9 -17.93 -1.38 -5.53
CA LYS A 9 -19.14 -0.74 -6.08
C LYS A 9 -19.80 -1.74 -7.04
N SER A 10 -21.09 -2.00 -6.84
CA SER A 10 -21.86 -2.88 -7.72
C SER A 10 -21.76 -2.36 -9.17
N ILE A 11 -21.28 -3.20 -10.08
CA ILE A 11 -21.12 -2.84 -11.49
C ILE A 11 -22.33 -3.36 -12.26
N THR A 12 -23.21 -2.45 -12.62
CA THR A 12 -24.40 -2.76 -13.43
C THR A 12 -24.05 -3.16 -14.87
N ASN A 13 -22.94 -2.62 -15.41
CA ASN A 13 -22.50 -2.89 -16.78
C ASN A 13 -21.27 -3.82 -16.84
N TRP A 14 -21.32 -4.92 -16.10
CA TRP A 14 -20.19 -5.86 -16.03
C TRP A 14 -19.86 -6.47 -17.41
N GLY A 15 -20.86 -6.72 -18.27
CA GLY A 15 -20.66 -7.28 -19.61
C GLY A 15 -19.76 -6.42 -20.50
N ALA A 16 -19.91 -5.10 -20.45
CA ALA A 16 -19.04 -4.14 -21.14
C ALA A 16 -17.58 -4.21 -20.68
N ILE A 17 -17.36 -4.33 -19.37
CA ILE A 17 -16.02 -4.38 -18.78
C ILE A 17 -15.33 -5.68 -19.20
N LEU A 18 -15.99 -6.81 -19.04
CA LEU A 18 -15.42 -8.11 -19.41
C LEU A 18 -15.18 -8.24 -20.92
N TRP A 19 -16.03 -7.61 -21.75
CA TRP A 19 -15.79 -7.53 -23.19
C TRP A 19 -14.53 -6.73 -23.53
N ARG A 20 -14.34 -5.56 -22.91
CA ARG A 20 -13.14 -4.74 -23.10
C ARG A 20 -11.90 -5.51 -22.65
N GLU A 21 -11.92 -6.13 -21.47
CA GLU A 21 -10.78 -6.93 -21.00
C GLU A 21 -10.45 -8.06 -21.98
N ARG A 22 -11.46 -8.81 -22.45
CA ARG A 22 -11.25 -9.85 -23.47
C ARG A 22 -10.54 -9.32 -24.72
N ARG A 23 -10.89 -8.11 -25.19
CA ARG A 23 -10.32 -7.52 -26.41
C ARG A 23 -8.85 -7.12 -26.24
N PHE A 24 -8.48 -6.62 -25.07
CA PHE A 24 -7.12 -6.14 -24.80
C PHE A 24 -6.21 -7.18 -24.15
N CYS A 25 -6.76 -8.32 -23.72
CA CYS A 25 -5.97 -9.35 -23.07
C CYS A 25 -5.14 -10.12 -24.11
N GLY A 26 -3.81 -10.10 -23.95
CA GLY A 26 -2.89 -10.95 -24.73
C GLY A 26 -2.94 -12.44 -24.34
N ASP A 27 -3.68 -12.81 -23.30
CA ASP A 27 -3.82 -14.18 -22.81
C ASP A 27 -5.00 -14.89 -23.47
N ASN A 28 -4.69 -15.68 -24.51
CA ASN A 28 -5.70 -16.38 -25.30
C ASN A 28 -6.58 -17.32 -24.47
N ASP A 29 -6.04 -17.99 -23.47
CA ASP A 29 -6.81 -18.96 -22.68
C ASP A 29 -7.75 -18.27 -21.70
N TYR A 30 -7.29 -17.20 -21.04
CA TYR A 30 -8.16 -16.36 -20.23
C TYR A 30 -9.24 -15.67 -21.07
N ALA A 31 -8.88 -15.15 -22.26
CA ALA A 31 -9.83 -14.53 -23.19
C ALA A 31 -10.92 -15.52 -23.66
N LYS A 32 -10.59 -16.81 -23.84
CA LYS A 32 -11.60 -17.87 -24.11
C LYS A 32 -12.55 -18.03 -22.92
N GLN A 33 -12.08 -17.94 -21.68
CA GLN A 33 -12.96 -18.03 -20.51
C GLN A 33 -13.88 -16.82 -20.37
N LEU A 34 -13.37 -15.61 -20.58
CA LEU A 34 -14.20 -14.40 -20.60
C LEU A 34 -15.25 -14.45 -21.70
N ARG A 35 -14.91 -15.00 -22.87
CA ARG A 35 -15.85 -15.23 -23.97
C ARG A 35 -17.04 -16.08 -23.49
N ARG A 36 -16.82 -17.16 -22.74
CA ARG A 36 -17.90 -18.04 -22.26
C ARG A 36 -18.91 -17.30 -21.38
N ILE A 37 -18.47 -16.39 -20.52
CA ILE A 37 -19.33 -15.52 -19.70
C ILE A 37 -20.19 -14.63 -20.60
N TYR A 38 -19.53 -14.01 -21.59
CA TYR A 38 -20.17 -13.04 -22.45
C TYR A 38 -21.31 -13.65 -23.28
N TRP A 39 -21.14 -14.88 -23.78
CA TRP A 39 -22.18 -15.55 -24.58
C TRP A 39 -23.36 -16.08 -23.77
N SER A 40 -23.26 -16.14 -22.43
CA SER A 40 -24.41 -16.54 -21.61
C SER A 40 -25.44 -15.43 -21.41
N GLU A 41 -25.16 -14.19 -21.85
CA GLU A 41 -26.11 -13.08 -21.77
C GLU A 41 -26.50 -12.59 -23.19
N PRO A 42 -27.73 -12.85 -23.65
CA PRO A 42 -28.14 -12.58 -25.04
C PRO A 42 -28.05 -11.12 -25.49
N ALA A 43 -28.09 -10.17 -24.56
CA ALA A 43 -27.98 -8.73 -24.86
C ALA A 43 -26.52 -8.23 -24.93
N SER A 44 -25.53 -9.09 -24.67
CA SER A 44 -24.14 -8.66 -24.51
C SER A 44 -23.49 -8.18 -25.80
N TRP A 45 -23.97 -8.63 -26.98
CA TRP A 45 -23.49 -8.21 -28.30
C TRP A 45 -23.64 -6.70 -28.54
N PHE A 46 -24.63 -6.04 -27.91
CA PHE A 46 -24.80 -4.60 -27.98
C PHE A 46 -23.65 -3.82 -27.34
N TYR A 47 -22.98 -4.37 -26.33
CA TYR A 47 -21.81 -3.74 -25.70
C TYR A 47 -20.63 -3.62 -26.68
N GLY A 48 -20.53 -4.53 -27.66
CA GLY A 48 -19.46 -4.50 -28.65
C GLY A 48 -19.51 -3.28 -29.59
N LEU A 49 -20.71 -2.72 -29.81
CA LEU A 49 -20.95 -1.63 -30.75
C LEU A 49 -20.66 -0.24 -30.17
N THR A 50 -20.93 -0.03 -28.87
CA THR A 50 -20.84 1.30 -28.22
C THR A 50 -19.48 1.59 -27.58
N LEU A 51 -18.58 0.60 -27.47
CA LEU A 51 -17.38 0.69 -26.62
C LEU A 51 -16.05 0.79 -27.37
N ARG A 52 -16.05 1.01 -28.69
CA ARG A 52 -14.80 1.05 -29.48
C ARG A 52 -13.77 2.10 -29.02
N ARG A 53 -14.19 3.11 -28.24
CA ARG A 53 -13.33 4.24 -27.82
C ARG A 53 -12.74 4.13 -26.40
N LYS A 54 -13.20 3.19 -25.56
CA LYS A 54 -12.69 3.08 -24.18
C LYS A 54 -11.45 2.17 -24.14
N GLY A 55 -10.44 2.53 -23.33
CA GLY A 55 -9.21 1.76 -23.16
C GLY A 55 -9.41 0.40 -22.48
N ARG A 56 -8.33 -0.28 -22.08
CA ARG A 56 -8.43 -1.50 -21.25
C ARG A 56 -8.96 -1.14 -19.86
N PRO A 57 -9.92 -1.89 -19.27
CA PRO A 57 -10.33 -1.65 -17.89
C PRO A 57 -9.20 -1.97 -16.91
N TYR A 58 -9.22 -1.38 -15.72
CA TYR A 58 -8.26 -1.71 -14.67
C TYR A 58 -8.56 -3.07 -14.04
N ALA A 59 -7.55 -3.71 -13.47
CA ALA A 59 -7.71 -5.03 -12.85
C ALA A 59 -8.81 -5.08 -11.77
N ALA A 60 -8.92 -4.03 -10.94
CA ALA A 60 -9.98 -3.93 -9.93
C ALA A 60 -11.40 -3.92 -10.54
N GLU A 61 -11.59 -3.21 -11.66
CA GLU A 61 -12.86 -3.15 -12.37
C GLU A 61 -13.24 -4.53 -12.95
N VAL A 62 -12.25 -5.27 -13.45
CA VAL A 62 -12.44 -6.62 -13.99
C VAL A 62 -12.89 -7.59 -12.89
N GLU A 63 -12.25 -7.56 -11.72
CA GLU A 63 -12.66 -8.39 -10.57
C GLU A 63 -14.08 -8.06 -10.12
N ALA A 64 -14.39 -6.77 -9.95
CA ALA A 64 -15.73 -6.32 -9.55
C ALA A 64 -16.80 -6.71 -10.58
N ALA A 65 -16.47 -6.65 -11.88
CA ALA A 65 -17.35 -7.08 -12.95
C ALA A 65 -17.60 -8.60 -12.91
N LEU A 66 -16.56 -9.41 -12.68
CA LEU A 66 -16.71 -10.87 -12.51
C LEU A 66 -17.60 -11.21 -11.31
N ARG A 67 -17.41 -10.55 -10.17
CA ARG A 67 -18.25 -10.74 -8.98
C ARG A 67 -19.71 -10.33 -9.24
N SER A 68 -19.92 -9.19 -9.89
CA SER A 68 -21.27 -8.72 -10.27
C SER A 68 -21.96 -9.69 -11.23
N ALA A 69 -21.21 -10.27 -12.18
CA ALA A 69 -21.72 -11.28 -13.11
C ALA A 69 -22.14 -12.58 -12.38
N CYS A 70 -21.33 -13.05 -11.42
CA CYS A 70 -21.68 -14.19 -10.55
C CYS A 70 -22.92 -13.92 -9.70
N ALA A 71 -23.10 -12.69 -9.21
CA ALA A 71 -24.29 -12.33 -8.45
C ALA A 71 -25.56 -12.29 -9.31
N ALA A 72 -25.44 -11.84 -10.57
CA ALA A 72 -26.56 -11.70 -11.48
C ALA A 72 -26.99 -13.01 -12.16
N HIS A 73 -26.07 -13.94 -12.42
CA HIS A 73 -26.32 -15.10 -13.28
C HIS A 73 -25.82 -16.42 -12.68
N GLN A 74 -26.73 -17.36 -12.43
CA GLN A 74 -26.41 -18.65 -11.79
C GLN A 74 -25.41 -19.49 -12.60
N GLY A 75 -25.53 -19.52 -13.93
CA GLY A 75 -24.60 -20.27 -14.79
C GLY A 75 -23.17 -19.72 -14.74
N ILE A 76 -23.03 -18.39 -14.71
CA ILE A 76 -21.73 -17.72 -14.54
C ILE A 76 -21.19 -18.02 -13.15
N ARG A 77 -22.03 -17.91 -12.11
CA ARG A 77 -21.65 -18.22 -10.72
C ARG A 77 -21.09 -19.63 -10.58
N TYR A 78 -21.79 -20.63 -11.09
CA TYR A 78 -21.34 -22.03 -11.03
C TYR A 78 -19.93 -22.20 -11.61
N TYR A 79 -19.65 -21.51 -12.71
CA TYR A 79 -18.35 -21.59 -13.36
C TYR A 79 -17.26 -20.73 -12.69
N TRP A 80 -17.55 -19.48 -12.34
CA TRP A 80 -16.54 -18.52 -11.88
C TRP A 80 -16.34 -18.44 -10.37
N GLN A 81 -17.33 -18.79 -9.57
CA GLN A 81 -17.22 -18.69 -8.10
C GLN A 81 -16.01 -19.46 -7.56
N PRO A 82 -15.74 -20.73 -7.93
CA PRO A 82 -14.58 -21.45 -7.41
C PRO A 82 -13.22 -20.80 -7.77
N ARG A 83 -13.16 -20.04 -8.87
CA ARG A 83 -11.96 -19.33 -9.31
C ARG A 83 -11.75 -18.04 -8.50
N LEU A 84 -12.85 -17.34 -8.20
CA LEU A 84 -12.84 -16.18 -7.32
C LEU A 84 -12.51 -16.59 -5.88
N ASP A 85 -13.06 -17.72 -5.40
CA ASP A 85 -12.73 -18.26 -4.07
C ASP A 85 -11.23 -18.62 -3.98
N ARG A 86 -10.66 -19.20 -5.04
CA ARG A 86 -9.21 -19.46 -5.13
C ARG A 86 -8.40 -18.16 -5.09
N LEU A 87 -8.85 -17.12 -5.78
CA LEU A 87 -8.22 -15.81 -5.73
C LEU A 87 -8.26 -15.24 -4.30
N ASP A 88 -9.41 -15.32 -3.63
CA ASP A 88 -9.59 -14.83 -2.26
C ASP A 88 -8.64 -15.56 -1.29
N GLN A 89 -8.57 -16.90 -1.36
CA GLN A 89 -7.60 -17.69 -0.61
C GLN A 89 -6.14 -17.30 -0.90
N ALA A 90 -5.84 -16.94 -2.15
CA ALA A 90 -4.48 -16.57 -2.54
C ALA A 90 -4.10 -15.16 -2.06
N LYS A 91 -5.06 -14.24 -1.94
CA LYS A 91 -4.86 -12.90 -1.35
C LYS A 91 -4.53 -12.97 0.14
N GLU A 92 -5.12 -13.93 0.86
CA GLU A 92 -4.85 -14.17 2.28
C GLU A 92 -3.45 -14.76 2.54
N ARG A 93 -2.87 -15.43 1.53
CA ARG A 93 -1.54 -16.04 1.66
C ARG A 93 -0.44 -15.00 1.54
N ALA A 94 0.55 -15.08 2.42
CA ALA A 94 1.79 -14.30 2.34
C ALA A 94 2.76 -14.85 1.26
N THR A 95 2.29 -14.98 0.02
CA THR A 95 3.16 -15.44 -1.09
C THR A 95 4.23 -14.39 -1.39
N PRO A 96 5.53 -14.78 -1.41
CA PRO A 96 6.62 -13.86 -1.74
C PRO A 96 6.42 -13.23 -3.12
N LEU A 97 6.64 -11.91 -3.22
CA LEU A 97 6.40 -11.14 -4.46
C LEU A 97 7.12 -11.72 -5.68
N ARG A 98 8.36 -12.17 -5.52
CA ARG A 98 9.16 -12.81 -6.60
C ARG A 98 8.43 -14.00 -7.22
N LYS A 99 7.75 -14.82 -6.41
CA LYS A 99 6.97 -15.95 -6.91
C LYS A 99 5.75 -15.47 -7.67
N VAL A 100 5.01 -14.50 -7.12
CA VAL A 100 3.82 -13.94 -7.80
C VAL A 100 4.17 -13.34 -9.17
N ILE A 101 5.34 -12.69 -9.28
CA ILE A 101 5.84 -12.19 -10.57
C ILE A 101 6.14 -13.34 -11.54
N ALA A 102 6.77 -14.42 -11.08
CA ALA A 102 7.01 -15.60 -11.92
C ALA A 102 5.71 -16.27 -12.39
N ASP A 103 4.70 -16.31 -11.52
CA ASP A 103 3.38 -16.90 -11.82
C ASP A 103 2.61 -16.11 -12.91
N LEU A 104 3.06 -14.90 -13.29
CA LEU A 104 2.53 -14.20 -14.48
C LEU A 104 2.80 -14.97 -15.78
N GLN A 105 3.84 -15.80 -15.81
CA GLN A 105 4.24 -16.65 -16.94
C GLN A 105 3.84 -18.12 -16.75
N ASP A 106 3.02 -18.43 -15.74
CA ASP A 106 2.57 -19.81 -15.51
C ASP A 106 1.84 -20.36 -16.75
N ALA A 107 1.96 -21.66 -17.02
CA ALA A 107 1.32 -22.30 -18.16
C ALA A 107 -0.23 -22.26 -18.07
N HIS A 108 -0.77 -22.32 -16.87
CA HIS A 108 -2.20 -22.36 -16.61
C HIS A 108 -2.78 -20.95 -16.41
N TRP A 109 -3.77 -20.58 -17.22
CA TRP A 109 -4.35 -19.23 -17.25
C TRP A 109 -4.90 -18.76 -15.89
N LEU A 110 -5.37 -19.68 -15.05
CA LEU A 110 -5.91 -19.32 -13.72
C LEU A 110 -4.81 -18.81 -12.80
N GLU A 111 -3.59 -19.37 -12.86
CA GLU A 111 -2.48 -18.89 -12.04
C GLU A 111 -2.05 -17.50 -12.50
N ARG A 112 -1.97 -17.27 -13.82
CA ARG A 112 -1.72 -15.93 -14.37
C ARG A 112 -2.79 -14.92 -13.95
N PHE A 113 -4.06 -15.32 -13.97
CA PHE A 113 -5.17 -14.48 -13.49
C PHE A 113 -5.02 -14.15 -12.01
N VAL A 114 -4.75 -15.15 -11.16
CA VAL A 114 -4.55 -14.98 -9.73
C VAL A 114 -3.35 -14.08 -9.45
N ALA A 115 -2.22 -14.31 -10.10
CA ALA A 115 -0.99 -13.52 -9.96
C ALA A 115 -1.23 -12.03 -10.24
N ARG A 116 -1.93 -11.70 -11.36
CA ARG A 116 -2.29 -10.31 -11.70
C ARG A 116 -3.06 -9.61 -10.58
N HIS A 117 -4.03 -10.29 -9.98
CA HIS A 117 -4.88 -9.72 -8.94
C HIS A 117 -4.18 -9.69 -7.57
N ILE A 118 -3.28 -10.63 -7.28
CA ILE A 118 -2.42 -10.53 -6.09
C ILE A 118 -1.50 -9.33 -6.21
N LEU A 119 -0.88 -9.09 -7.37
CA LEU A 119 -0.01 -7.92 -7.58
C LEU A 119 -0.77 -6.61 -7.39
N LEU A 120 -2.01 -6.53 -7.90
CA LEU A 120 -2.89 -5.40 -7.61
C LEU A 120 -3.11 -5.24 -6.10
N CYS A 121 -3.46 -6.31 -5.38
CA CYS A 121 -3.67 -6.26 -3.94
C CYS A 121 -2.41 -5.94 -3.13
N ARG A 122 -1.21 -6.23 -3.66
CA ARG A 122 0.07 -5.82 -3.05
C ARG A 122 0.31 -4.31 -3.23
N GLY A 123 -0.35 -3.68 -4.19
CA GLY A 123 -0.28 -2.25 -4.44
C GLY A 123 1.15 -1.80 -4.73
N GLY A 124 1.59 -0.73 -4.08
CA GLY A 124 2.90 -0.13 -4.30
C GLY A 124 4.10 -1.06 -4.07
N GLU A 125 3.98 -2.13 -3.26
CA GLU A 125 5.06 -3.13 -3.09
C GLU A 125 5.45 -3.80 -4.42
N ALA A 126 4.49 -3.93 -5.35
CA ALA A 126 4.70 -4.58 -6.64
C ALA A 126 5.35 -3.66 -7.69
N ILE A 127 5.31 -2.33 -7.49
CA ILE A 127 5.65 -1.33 -8.52
C ILE A 127 7.10 -1.48 -8.99
N ASN A 128 8.07 -1.67 -8.08
CA ASN A 128 9.47 -1.78 -8.47
C ASN A 128 9.72 -3.01 -9.38
N SER A 129 9.22 -4.18 -8.96
CA SER A 129 9.36 -5.41 -9.76
C SER A 129 8.63 -5.32 -11.11
N LEU A 130 7.46 -4.70 -11.14
CA LEU A 130 6.72 -4.45 -12.38
C LEU A 130 7.42 -3.43 -13.28
N SER A 131 8.08 -2.42 -12.71
CA SER A 131 8.81 -1.40 -13.48
C SER A 131 10.02 -2.02 -14.18
N ILE A 132 10.73 -2.93 -13.51
CA ILE A 132 11.80 -3.73 -14.12
C ILE A 132 11.22 -4.56 -15.28
N LEU A 133 10.11 -5.27 -15.04
CA LEU A 133 9.46 -6.08 -16.08
C LEU A 133 9.00 -5.21 -17.28
N ALA A 134 8.47 -4.02 -17.02
CA ALA A 134 8.05 -3.07 -18.05
C ALA A 134 9.21 -2.56 -18.93
N GLN A 135 10.45 -2.62 -18.44
CA GLN A 135 11.64 -2.16 -19.17
C GLN A 135 12.38 -3.29 -19.86
N THR A 136 12.47 -4.48 -19.25
CA THR A 136 13.40 -5.53 -19.68
C THR A 136 12.74 -6.74 -20.34
N ALA A 137 11.42 -6.89 -20.22
CA ALA A 137 10.72 -8.10 -20.65
C ALA A 137 10.38 -8.10 -22.15
N SER A 138 9.73 -9.17 -22.64
CA SER A 138 9.19 -9.19 -24.01
C SER A 138 8.05 -8.17 -24.20
N PRO A 139 7.73 -7.73 -25.43
CA PRO A 139 6.70 -6.70 -25.65
C PRO A 139 5.34 -7.01 -24.99
N THR A 140 4.89 -8.26 -25.04
CA THR A 140 3.64 -8.70 -24.39
C THR A 140 3.70 -8.56 -22.86
N GLU A 141 4.84 -8.91 -22.27
CA GLU A 141 5.05 -8.80 -20.82
C GLU A 141 5.19 -7.35 -20.38
N GLN A 142 5.85 -6.51 -21.19
CA GLN A 142 5.95 -5.08 -20.96
C GLN A 142 4.55 -4.43 -20.94
N GLU A 143 3.70 -4.74 -21.92
CA GLU A 143 2.32 -4.24 -21.96
C GLU A 143 1.50 -4.68 -20.74
N LEU A 144 1.66 -5.93 -20.31
CA LEU A 144 1.01 -6.44 -19.11
C LEU A 144 1.50 -5.71 -17.84
N ALA A 145 2.81 -5.53 -17.70
CA ALA A 145 3.41 -4.85 -16.56
C ALA A 145 2.96 -3.39 -16.47
N ILE A 146 2.97 -2.68 -17.60
CA ILE A 146 2.46 -1.31 -17.72
C ILE A 146 0.99 -1.24 -17.30
N TRP A 147 0.15 -2.16 -17.80
CA TRP A 147 -1.25 -2.20 -17.41
C TRP A 147 -1.47 -2.47 -15.92
N LEU A 148 -0.65 -3.34 -15.31
CA LEU A 148 -0.70 -3.60 -13.87
C LEU A 148 -0.28 -2.37 -13.05
N ILE A 149 0.77 -1.66 -13.46
CA ILE A 149 1.20 -0.42 -12.80
C ILE A 149 0.10 0.64 -12.88
N LEU A 150 -0.50 0.84 -14.06
CA LEU A 150 -1.63 1.75 -14.23
C LEU A 150 -2.83 1.35 -13.37
N SER A 151 -3.09 0.04 -13.23
CA SER A 151 -4.17 -0.47 -12.38
C SER A 151 -3.90 -0.24 -10.89
N ILE A 152 -2.66 -0.40 -10.43
CA ILE A 152 -2.24 -0.08 -9.06
C ILE A 152 -2.35 1.42 -8.80
N GLY A 153 -1.91 2.25 -9.75
CA GLY A 153 -2.05 3.72 -9.66
C GLY A 153 -3.51 4.14 -9.47
N ALA A 154 -4.40 3.66 -10.34
CA ALA A 154 -5.83 3.96 -10.24
C ALA A 154 -6.46 3.44 -8.93
N GLU A 155 -6.17 2.20 -8.53
CA GLU A 155 -6.72 1.61 -7.31
C GLU A 155 -6.27 2.36 -6.05
N THR A 156 -4.97 2.63 -5.94
CA THR A 156 -4.42 3.31 -4.77
C THR A 156 -4.85 4.77 -4.71
N GLN A 157 -5.01 5.44 -5.85
CA GLN A 157 -5.57 6.78 -5.91
C GLN A 157 -7.01 6.80 -5.41
N ASP A 158 -7.87 5.91 -5.89
CA ASP A 158 -9.27 5.83 -5.46
C ASP A 158 -9.41 5.55 -3.95
N ARG A 159 -8.51 4.73 -3.39
CA ARG A 159 -8.60 4.29 -1.99
C ARG A 159 -7.89 5.19 -0.99
N LEU A 160 -6.76 5.78 -1.37
CA LEU A 160 -5.85 6.43 -0.41
C LEU A 160 -5.68 7.93 -0.64
N ALA A 161 -5.95 8.45 -1.85
CA ALA A 161 -5.58 9.83 -2.17
C ALA A 161 -6.28 10.87 -1.29
N GLN A 162 -7.53 10.64 -0.92
CA GLN A 162 -8.32 11.59 -0.12
C GLN A 162 -7.76 11.78 1.30
N ASP A 163 -7.19 10.73 1.87
CA ASP A 163 -6.75 10.70 3.28
C ASP A 163 -5.24 10.52 3.40
N ALA A 164 -4.47 10.65 2.31
CA ALA A 164 -3.04 10.27 2.27
C ALA A 164 -2.22 10.89 3.41
N ASP A 165 -2.39 12.19 3.64
CA ASP A 165 -1.69 12.96 4.68
C ASP A 165 -2.11 12.59 6.12
N HIS A 166 -3.14 11.76 6.27
CA HIS A 166 -3.66 11.26 7.55
C HIS A 166 -3.56 9.73 7.66
N LEU A 167 -2.80 9.08 6.79
CA LEU A 167 -2.62 7.63 6.79
C LEU A 167 -1.18 7.26 7.11
N LEU A 168 -1.00 6.48 8.18
CA LEU A 168 0.29 6.06 8.68
C LEU A 168 0.56 4.60 8.31
N CYS A 169 1.68 4.32 7.64
CA CYS A 169 2.03 2.96 7.27
C CYS A 169 2.17 2.06 8.50
N SER A 170 1.47 0.92 8.51
CA SER A 170 1.48 0.01 9.67
C SER A 170 2.81 -0.70 9.92
N ARG A 171 3.76 -0.64 8.99
CA ARG A 171 5.10 -1.23 9.12
C ARG A 171 6.19 -0.23 9.43
N CYS A 172 6.09 0.97 8.83
CA CYS A 172 7.17 1.96 8.87
C CYS A 172 6.84 3.16 9.74
N PHE A 173 5.57 3.36 10.10
CA PHE A 173 5.10 4.58 10.75
C PHE A 173 5.45 5.85 9.95
N VAL A 174 5.51 5.73 8.62
CA VAL A 174 5.69 6.85 7.69
C VAL A 174 4.37 7.11 6.96
N PHE A 175 4.07 8.37 6.68
CA PHE A 175 2.88 8.81 5.99
C PHE A 175 2.73 8.15 4.61
N CYS A 176 1.48 7.97 4.22
CA CYS A 176 1.13 7.71 2.85
C CYS A 176 1.36 8.98 2.04
N ARG A 177 2.03 8.89 0.90
CA ARG A 177 2.25 10.01 -0.01
C ARG A 177 2.07 9.58 -1.46
N PRO A 178 1.84 10.52 -2.39
CA PRO A 178 1.98 10.22 -3.81
C PRO A 178 3.42 9.81 -4.10
N LEU A 179 3.58 8.74 -4.87
CA LEU A 179 4.84 8.21 -5.37
C LEU A 179 4.76 8.11 -6.89
N GLU A 180 5.90 8.26 -7.56
CA GLU A 180 5.98 8.28 -9.02
C GLU A 180 6.71 7.06 -9.56
N SER A 181 6.13 6.42 -10.59
CA SER A 181 6.80 5.41 -11.40
C SER A 181 6.88 5.89 -12.85
N VAL A 182 8.09 6.04 -13.38
CA VAL A 182 8.30 6.46 -14.77
C VAL A 182 8.23 5.26 -15.69
N LEU A 183 7.25 5.27 -16.60
CA LEU A 183 7.05 4.20 -17.56
C LEU A 183 7.64 4.54 -18.94
N PRO A 184 8.24 3.55 -19.64
CA PRO A 184 8.70 3.74 -21.01
C PRO A 184 7.57 4.20 -21.94
N ASN A 185 7.78 5.31 -22.66
CA ASN A 185 6.86 5.85 -23.67
C ASN A 185 5.44 6.22 -23.17
N ARG A 186 5.22 6.29 -21.84
CA ARG A 186 3.91 6.58 -21.24
C ARG A 186 3.92 7.75 -20.25
N GLY A 187 5.10 8.18 -19.82
CA GLY A 187 5.26 9.21 -18.80
C GLY A 187 5.10 8.67 -17.39
N PRO A 188 4.99 9.56 -16.40
CA PRO A 188 4.87 9.18 -15.00
C PRO A 188 3.48 8.63 -14.66
N VAL A 189 3.45 7.60 -13.82
CA VAL A 189 2.25 7.09 -13.16
C VAL A 189 2.36 7.39 -11.68
N ILE A 190 1.38 8.14 -11.17
CA ILE A 190 1.24 8.41 -9.74
C ILE A 190 0.50 7.24 -9.09
N TYR A 191 1.00 6.78 -7.96
CA TYR A 191 0.33 5.84 -7.08
C TYR A 191 0.51 6.29 -5.62
N TYR A 192 -0.34 5.83 -4.72
CA TYR A 192 -0.27 6.20 -3.30
C TYR A 192 0.27 5.04 -2.48
N GLY A 193 1.26 5.30 -1.63
CA GLY A 193 1.88 4.30 -0.77
C GLY A 193 2.72 4.92 0.34
N CYS A 194 3.25 4.07 1.22
CA CYS A 194 4.18 4.47 2.26
C CYS A 194 5.42 5.13 1.66
N GLY A 195 5.79 6.32 2.15
CA GLY A 195 6.95 7.04 1.66
C GLY A 195 8.30 6.32 1.81
N SER A 196 8.38 5.33 2.69
CA SER A 196 9.60 4.56 2.98
C SER A 196 9.62 3.19 2.29
N CYS A 197 8.62 2.33 2.54
CA CYS A 197 8.60 0.96 1.99
C CYS A 197 7.73 0.79 0.73
N GLY A 198 7.03 1.84 0.30
CA GLY A 198 6.17 1.80 -0.87
C GLY A 198 4.88 0.99 -0.73
N GLN A 199 4.64 0.29 0.40
CA GLN A 199 3.43 -0.52 0.55
C GLN A 199 2.16 0.34 0.54
N SER A 200 1.09 -0.20 -0.02
CA SER A 200 -0.20 0.49 -0.12
C SER A 200 -1.34 -0.29 0.54
N ILE A 201 -1.04 -1.31 1.36
CA ILE A 201 -2.05 -2.28 1.82
C ILE A 201 -2.66 -1.85 3.15
N ALA A 202 -1.81 -1.62 4.15
CA ALA A 202 -2.23 -1.46 5.54
C ALA A 202 -1.74 -0.12 6.08
N PHE A 203 -2.69 0.68 6.56
CA PHE A 203 -2.45 1.98 7.19
C PHE A 203 -3.29 2.11 8.45
N TYR A 204 -2.76 2.85 9.42
CA TYR A 204 -3.51 3.37 10.54
C TYR A 204 -3.99 4.79 10.20
N PRO A 205 -5.22 5.18 10.56
CA PRO A 205 -5.57 6.59 10.58
C PRO A 205 -4.65 7.30 11.57
N TRP A 206 -4.27 8.53 11.25
CA TRP A 206 -3.47 9.36 12.14
C TRP A 206 -4.22 9.60 13.46
N PRO A 207 -3.63 9.26 14.61
CA PRO A 207 -4.29 9.43 15.90
C PRO A 207 -4.41 10.91 16.28
N LEU A 208 -5.50 11.29 16.97
CA LEU A 208 -5.75 12.69 17.36
C LEU A 208 -4.66 13.28 18.28
N GLY A 209 -4.08 12.48 19.15
CA GLY A 209 -2.96 12.82 20.04
C GLY A 209 -1.59 12.54 19.43
N GLY A 210 -1.53 12.22 18.13
CA GLY A 210 -0.30 12.12 17.37
C GLY A 210 0.49 10.83 17.57
N VAL A 211 1.67 10.82 16.97
CA VAL A 211 2.63 9.71 17.07
C VAL A 211 3.79 10.14 17.96
N VAL A 212 4.15 9.31 18.93
CA VAL A 212 5.23 9.59 19.88
C VAL A 212 6.39 8.66 19.62
N ALA A 213 7.58 9.23 19.38
CA ALA A 213 8.83 8.48 19.39
C ALA A 213 9.28 8.24 20.83
N VAL A 214 9.34 6.97 21.24
CA VAL A 214 9.72 6.58 22.59
C VAL A 214 11.14 6.01 22.58
N LEU A 215 11.99 6.53 23.46
CA LEU A 215 13.32 6.00 23.77
C LEU A 215 13.24 5.29 25.12
N ASP A 216 13.02 3.98 25.08
CA ASP A 216 12.96 3.12 26.26
C ASP A 216 13.72 1.81 25.98
N LYS A 217 14.77 1.55 26.76
CA LYS A 217 15.60 0.34 26.68
C LYS A 217 14.89 -0.92 27.14
N ARG A 218 13.83 -0.77 27.94
CA ARG A 218 13.14 -1.91 28.52
C ARG A 218 12.47 -2.72 27.41
N PRO A 219 12.33 -4.05 27.59
CA PRO A 219 11.66 -4.88 26.62
C PRO A 219 10.20 -4.43 26.45
N GLN A 220 9.91 -3.82 25.30
CA GLN A 220 8.60 -3.32 24.92
C GLN A 220 8.31 -3.76 23.48
N PRO A 221 7.03 -3.89 23.07
CA PRO A 221 6.72 -4.05 21.67
C PRO A 221 7.23 -2.84 20.86
N GLU A 222 7.44 -3.05 19.56
CA GLU A 222 7.89 -1.98 18.65
C GLU A 222 6.93 -0.77 18.66
N SER A 223 5.63 -1.02 18.85
CA SER A 223 4.65 0.03 19.03
C SER A 223 3.51 -0.38 19.96
N VAL A 224 2.91 0.61 20.61
CA VAL A 224 1.70 0.49 21.42
C VAL A 224 0.68 1.49 20.88
N GLN A 225 -0.50 0.99 20.50
CA GLN A 225 -1.60 1.82 20.02
C GLN A 225 -2.63 2.01 21.13
N THR A 226 -2.99 3.26 21.36
CA THR A 226 -4.16 3.67 22.16
C THR A 226 -5.20 4.33 21.24
N PRO A 227 -6.44 4.57 21.70
CA PRO A 227 -7.45 5.25 20.88
C PRO A 227 -7.02 6.63 20.37
N ASN A 228 -6.16 7.32 21.11
CA ASN A 228 -5.76 8.70 20.81
C ASN A 228 -4.30 8.86 20.41
N GLN A 229 -3.47 7.82 20.48
CA GLN A 229 -2.03 7.98 20.29
C GLN A 229 -1.38 6.67 19.87
N ILE A 230 -0.35 6.75 19.03
CA ILE A 230 0.54 5.63 18.73
C ILE A 230 1.91 5.95 19.32
N ARG A 231 2.40 5.11 20.22
CA ARG A 231 3.74 5.21 20.81
C ARG A 231 4.63 4.20 20.10
N VAL A 232 5.71 4.65 19.47
CA VAL A 232 6.62 3.80 18.69
C VAL A 232 7.99 3.82 19.37
N ASN A 233 8.47 2.66 19.80
CA ASN A 233 9.77 2.54 20.43
C ASN A 233 10.88 2.60 19.37
N TRP A 234 11.57 3.73 19.28
CA TRP A 234 12.68 3.92 18.34
C TRP A 234 13.84 2.95 18.61
N MET A 235 14.06 2.53 19.85
CA MET A 235 15.14 1.58 20.21
C MET A 235 14.89 0.18 19.64
N ALA A 236 13.63 -0.19 19.46
CA ALA A 236 13.23 -1.43 18.80
C ALA A 236 13.24 -1.28 17.28
N LEU A 237 12.74 -0.15 16.75
CA LEU A 237 12.58 0.08 15.31
C LEU A 237 13.89 0.46 14.59
N ARG A 238 14.79 1.19 15.28
CA ARG A 238 16.13 1.64 14.83
C ARG A 238 16.17 2.38 13.48
N ARG A 239 15.08 3.06 13.11
CA ARG A 239 14.98 3.96 11.96
C ARG A 239 14.03 5.10 12.28
N LEU A 240 14.15 6.20 11.54
CA LEU A 240 13.20 7.31 11.61
C LEU A 240 11.85 6.94 11.01
N PHE A 241 10.84 7.64 11.49
CA PHE A 241 9.45 7.56 11.08
C PHE A 241 8.78 8.92 11.35
N ASP A 242 7.51 9.06 11.01
CA ASP A 242 6.79 10.30 11.24
C ASP A 242 6.21 10.33 12.66
N PHE A 243 6.65 11.32 13.45
CA PHE A 243 6.21 11.56 14.82
C PHE A 243 5.95 13.06 15.05
N ASP A 244 5.28 13.36 16.15
CA ASP A 244 4.96 14.73 16.61
C ASP A 244 5.64 15.08 17.93
N GLN A 245 6.04 14.05 18.69
CA GLN A 245 6.57 14.18 20.03
C GLN A 245 7.64 13.14 20.28
N VAL A 246 8.52 13.44 21.24
CA VAL A 246 9.56 12.53 21.72
C VAL A 246 9.35 12.29 23.21
N GLU A 247 9.46 11.04 23.65
CA GLU A 247 9.48 10.66 25.05
C GLU A 247 10.74 9.85 25.35
N ILE A 248 11.55 10.30 26.31
CA ILE A 248 12.75 9.61 26.76
C ILE A 248 12.48 9.06 28.16
N ILE A 249 12.31 7.75 28.26
CA ILE A 249 11.91 7.08 29.51
C ILE A 249 13.11 6.44 30.18
N ASP A 250 13.83 5.58 29.44
CA ASP A 250 15.04 4.90 29.90
C ASP A 250 16.01 4.78 28.72
N ALA A 251 16.93 5.74 28.60
CA ALA A 251 17.95 5.80 27.56
C ALA A 251 19.25 6.34 28.14
N THR A 252 20.40 5.95 27.57
CA THR A 252 21.68 6.59 27.90
C THR A 252 21.96 7.75 26.95
N ASP A 253 22.88 8.64 27.33
CA ASP A 253 23.35 9.73 26.46
C ASP A 253 23.69 9.24 25.04
N GLU A 254 24.39 8.10 24.91
CA GLU A 254 24.75 7.52 23.61
C GLU A 254 23.53 7.14 22.75
N ASP A 255 22.43 6.67 23.35
CA ASP A 255 21.24 6.31 22.57
C ASP A 255 20.50 7.54 22.08
N VAL A 256 20.42 8.56 22.94
CA VAL A 256 19.85 9.85 22.59
C VAL A 256 20.68 10.50 21.49
N GLU A 257 22.00 10.50 21.61
CA GLU A 257 22.91 11.03 20.59
C GLU A 257 22.71 10.31 19.25
N ARG A 258 22.63 8.97 19.24
CA ARG A 258 22.34 8.20 18.01
C ARG A 258 21.00 8.57 17.39
N PHE A 259 19.96 8.78 18.20
CA PHE A 259 18.64 9.21 17.72
C PHE A 259 18.71 10.61 17.11
N VAL A 260 19.30 11.57 17.83
CA VAL A 260 19.44 12.96 17.36
C VAL A 260 20.32 13.04 16.11
N ILE A 261 21.38 12.25 16.00
CA ILE A 261 22.19 12.15 14.78
C ILE A 261 21.35 11.70 13.59
N GLN A 262 20.41 10.74 13.78
CA GLN A 262 19.51 10.36 12.69
C GLN A 262 18.58 11.52 12.33
N VAL A 263 17.95 12.16 13.33
CA VAL A 263 17.05 13.31 13.16
C VAL A 263 17.75 14.46 12.42
N GLY A 264 18.99 14.79 12.79
CA GLY A 264 19.77 15.85 12.15
C GLY A 264 20.29 15.48 10.75
N ASN A 265 20.36 14.20 10.41
CA ASN A 265 20.69 13.71 9.06
C ASN A 265 19.45 13.31 8.26
N ASP A 266 18.27 13.69 8.72
CA ASP A 266 17.04 13.39 7.99
C ASP A 266 17.00 14.18 6.68
N THR A 267 16.61 13.49 5.61
CA THR A 267 16.54 14.04 4.25
C THR A 267 15.12 14.37 3.83
N ASP A 268 14.12 14.04 4.66
CA ASP A 268 12.73 14.38 4.41
C ASP A 268 12.45 15.82 4.90
N GLU A 269 12.44 16.78 3.97
CA GLU A 269 12.29 18.21 4.26
C GLU A 269 11.05 18.49 5.13
N ALA A 270 9.91 17.88 4.78
CA ALA A 270 8.65 18.06 5.49
C ALA A 270 8.68 17.55 6.93
N ARG A 271 9.54 16.58 7.24
CA ARG A 271 9.76 16.13 8.62
C ARG A 271 10.79 17.01 9.34
N SER A 272 11.89 17.35 8.67
CA SER A 272 12.96 18.15 9.23
C SER A 272 12.51 19.53 9.74
N GLU A 273 11.60 20.19 9.00
CA GLU A 273 11.07 21.50 9.37
C GLU A 273 10.24 21.47 10.67
N ARG A 274 9.62 20.32 10.97
CA ARG A 274 8.75 20.18 12.14
C ARG A 274 9.54 19.92 13.42
N TYR A 275 10.78 19.41 13.34
CA TYR A 275 11.50 18.94 14.51
C TYR A 275 11.70 20.03 15.56
N SER A 276 12.08 21.25 15.16
CA SER A 276 12.33 22.36 16.08
C SER A 276 11.08 22.85 16.82
N ASP A 277 9.89 22.43 16.42
CA ASP A 277 8.62 22.79 17.05
C ASP A 277 8.06 21.66 17.95
N MET A 278 8.74 20.51 18.03
CA MET A 278 8.25 19.34 18.76
C MET A 278 8.50 19.44 20.27
N VAL A 279 7.69 18.72 21.05
CA VAL A 279 7.95 18.60 22.50
C VAL A 279 8.73 17.32 22.76
N CYS A 280 9.91 17.46 23.38
CA CYS A 280 10.69 16.35 23.91
C CYS A 280 10.49 16.24 25.43
N SER A 281 9.87 15.15 25.85
CA SER A 281 9.53 14.85 27.23
C SER A 281 10.50 13.86 27.83
N ILE A 282 11.09 14.15 28.98
CA ILE A 282 12.05 13.27 29.65
C ILE A 282 11.47 12.81 30.98
N ALA A 283 11.46 11.50 31.22
CA ALA A 283 11.05 10.94 32.50
C ALA A 283 11.95 11.48 33.61
N ALA A 284 11.38 11.91 34.74
CA ALA A 284 12.13 12.43 35.88
C ALA A 284 13.22 11.47 36.43
N GLY A 285 13.07 10.16 36.19
CA GLY A 285 14.07 9.15 36.56
C GLY A 285 15.22 8.96 35.56
N CYS A 286 15.09 9.49 34.33
CA CYS A 286 16.10 9.36 33.29
C CYS A 286 17.23 10.37 33.52
N LYS A 287 18.44 9.86 33.76
CA LYS A 287 19.63 10.68 34.06
C LYS A 287 20.41 10.93 32.78
N LEU A 288 20.07 12.02 32.07
CA LEU A 288 20.86 12.50 30.94
C LEU A 288 21.86 13.56 31.39
N SER A 289 23.00 13.62 30.72
CA SER A 289 24.00 14.67 30.96
C SER A 289 23.48 16.05 30.52
N PRO A 290 23.99 17.15 31.12
CA PRO A 290 23.64 18.50 30.68
C PRO A 290 23.98 18.77 29.19
N ASN A 291 24.96 18.05 28.64
CA ASN A 291 25.31 18.16 27.22
C ASN A 291 24.19 17.60 26.32
N THR A 292 23.72 16.40 26.64
CA THR A 292 22.60 15.76 25.93
C THR A 292 21.32 16.58 26.03
N MET A 293 21.05 17.19 27.19
CA MET A 293 19.91 18.10 27.36
C MET A 293 19.96 19.28 26.37
N ARG A 294 21.12 19.92 26.19
CA ARG A 294 21.29 21.01 25.22
C ARG A 294 21.10 20.55 23.78
N ILE A 295 21.64 19.39 23.43
CA ILE A 295 21.45 18.80 22.10
C ILE A 295 19.96 18.57 21.81
N LEU A 296 19.19 18.09 22.80
CA LEU A 296 17.74 17.92 22.67
C LEU A 296 17.00 19.25 22.53
N GLU A 297 17.38 20.28 23.30
CA GLU A 297 16.82 21.64 23.20
C GLU A 297 17.09 22.25 21.81
N ASP A 298 18.31 22.11 21.30
CA ASP A 298 18.69 22.59 19.97
C ASP A 298 17.95 21.83 18.84
N THR A 299 17.66 20.54 19.05
CA THR A 299 17.01 19.69 18.04
C THR A 299 15.49 19.85 18.00
N PHE A 300 14.85 19.88 19.18
CA PHE A 300 13.39 19.85 19.29
C PHE A 300 12.76 21.17 19.73
N GLY A 301 13.55 22.16 20.14
CA GLY A 301 13.08 23.47 20.58
C GLY A 301 12.49 23.49 21.99
N LYS A 302 11.69 22.50 22.39
CA LYS A 302 11.13 22.40 23.75
C LYS A 302 11.46 21.08 24.42
N VAL A 303 12.16 21.16 25.56
CA VAL A 303 12.46 20.01 26.43
C VAL A 303 11.78 20.18 27.78
N GLU A 304 11.06 19.15 28.23
CA GLU A 304 10.36 19.13 29.51
C GLU A 304 10.72 17.89 30.32
N VAL A 305 11.02 18.05 31.61
CA VAL A 305 11.16 16.93 32.55
C VAL A 305 9.82 16.71 33.25
N LYS A 306 9.21 15.53 33.10
CA LYS A 306 7.93 15.21 33.74
C LYS A 306 7.88 13.79 34.27
N THR A 307 6.94 13.55 35.18
CA THR A 307 6.56 12.19 35.57
C THR A 307 5.74 11.60 34.44
N LEU A 308 6.36 10.74 33.64
CA LEU A 308 5.68 9.97 32.61
C LEU A 308 4.97 8.77 33.27
N VAL A 309 3.67 8.66 33.04
CA VAL A 309 2.89 7.50 33.49
C VAL A 309 3.11 6.37 32.47
N GLU A 310 3.46 5.20 32.97
CA GLU A 310 3.65 3.98 32.17
C GLU A 310 2.32 3.42 31.65
#